data_AF-A0A3D0W8D3-F1
#
_entry.id   AF-A0A3D0W8D3-F1
#
_cell.length_a   1.000
_cell.length_b   1.000
_cell.length_c   1.000
_cell.angle_alpha   90.00
_cell.angle_beta   90.00
_cell.angle_gamma   90.00
#
_symmetry.space_group_name_H-M   'P 1'
#
loop_
_entity.id
_entity.type
_entity.pdbx_description
1 polymer ?
#
loop_
_entity_poly.entity_id
_entity_poly.type
_entity_poly.pdbx_seq_one_letter_code
_entity_poly.pdbx_strand_id
1 'polypeptide(L)' 'SSGNMGAAIANTAASMGASVTLITSTHQNFSENIRVIHASDAHSMHQAVLEHINNQDIFISVAAVSDY' A
#
# COMPACT_ATOMS: atom_id res chain seq x y z
N SER A 1 -0.70 -11.79 -5.92
CA SER A 1 -0.72 -11.98 -4.44
C SER A 1 -2.11 -11.66 -3.91
N SER A 2 -2.53 -12.25 -2.79
CA SER A 2 -3.82 -11.95 -2.15
C SER A 2 -3.82 -10.63 -1.37
N GLY A 3 -2.66 -10.01 -1.14
CA GLY A 3 -2.54 -8.72 -0.45
C GLY A 3 -2.69 -8.78 1.08
N ASN A 4 -3.07 -9.92 1.65
CA ASN A 4 -3.40 -10.06 3.07
C ASN A 4 -2.27 -9.66 4.03
N MET A 5 -1.02 -10.00 3.70
CA MET A 5 0.13 -9.63 4.54
C MET A 5 0.34 -8.11 4.55
N GLY A 6 0.28 -7.46 3.39
CA GLY A 6 0.39 -6.01 3.30
C GLY A 6 -0.75 -5.29 4.02
N ALA A 7 -1.97 -5.82 3.89
CA ALA A 7 -3.13 -5.33 4.62
C ALA A 7 -2.95 -5.44 6.16
N ALA A 8 -2.44 -6.56 6.65
CA ALA A 8 -2.16 -6.74 8.08
C ALA A 8 -1.12 -5.73 8.59
N ILE A 9 -0.03 -5.54 7.85
CA ILE A 9 1.01 -4.56 8.20
C ILE A 9 0.43 -3.15 8.25
N ALA A 10 -0.35 -2.76 7.24
CA ALA A 10 -0.98 -1.43 7.16
C ALA A 10 -1.93 -1.20 8.36
N ASN A 11 -2.77 -2.17 8.69
CA ASN A 11 -3.69 -2.08 9.84
C ASN A 11 -2.93 -1.99 11.16
N THR A 12 -1.87 -2.78 11.37
CA THR A 12 -1.07 -2.73 12.59
C THR A 12 -0.36 -1.38 12.72
N ALA A 13 0.29 -0.88 11.67
CA ALA A 13 0.94 0.44 11.69
C ALA A 13 -0.06 1.56 12.03
N ALA A 14 -1.24 1.54 11.40
CA ALA A 14 -2.30 2.51 11.65
C ALA A 14 -2.81 2.41 13.11
N SER A 15 -2.97 1.21 13.66
CA SER A 15 -3.37 0.99 15.06
C SER A 15 -2.32 1.48 16.08
N MET A 16 -1.05 1.53 15.67
CA MET A 16 0.05 2.07 16.47
C MET A 16 0.20 3.59 16.32
N GLY A 17 -0.70 4.25 15.58
CA GLY A 17 -0.74 5.70 15.41
C GLY A 17 0.02 6.24 14.20
N ALA A 18 0.50 5.38 13.29
CA ALA A 18 1.13 5.84 12.05
C ALA A 18 0.08 6.39 11.07
N SER A 19 0.46 7.41 10.29
CA SER A 19 -0.28 7.81 9.09
C SER A 19 0.12 6.86 7.96
N VAL A 20 -0.83 6.08 7.44
CA VAL A 20 -0.53 5.01 6.48
C VAL A 20 -1.10 5.36 5.11
N THR A 21 -0.23 5.33 4.09
CA THR A 21 -0.62 5.27 2.68
C THR A 21 -0.39 3.85 2.17
N LEU A 22 -1.45 3.19 1.72
CA LEU A 22 -1.40 1.82 1.19
C LEU A 22 -1.70 1.84 -0.31
N ILE A 23 -0.73 1.42 -1.12
CA ILE A 23 -0.92 1.18 -2.55
C ILE A 23 -1.17 -0.31 -2.76
N THR A 24 -2.30 -0.68 -3.36
CA THR A 24 -2.70 -2.09 -3.52
C THR A 24 -3.51 -2.33 -4.80
N SER A 25 -3.46 -3.55 -5.32
CA SER A 25 -4.30 -4.03 -6.43
C SER A 25 -5.51 -4.86 -5.96
N THR A 26 -5.66 -5.05 -4.65
CA THR A 26 -6.71 -5.87 -4.06
C THR A 26 -7.80 -5.00 -3.45
N HIS A 27 -9.06 -5.34 -3.72
CA HIS A 27 -10.20 -4.73 -3.05
C HIS A 27 -10.43 -5.42 -1.69
N GLN A 28 -10.10 -4.70 -0.61
CA GLN A 28 -10.36 -5.11 0.78
C GLN A 28 -10.86 -3.91 1.56
N ASN A 29 -11.53 -4.15 2.69
CA ASN A 29 -11.93 -3.10 3.62
C ASN A 29 -10.77 -2.77 4.54
N PHE A 30 -10.44 -1.47 4.62
CA PHE A 30 -9.39 -0.94 5.49
C PHE A 30 -10.00 0.02 6.49
N SER A 31 -9.30 0.22 7.61
CA SER A 31 -9.69 1.22 8.61
C SER A 31 -9.65 2.64 8.01
N GLU A 32 -10.53 3.54 8.49
CA GLU A 32 -10.68 4.91 7.94
C GLU A 32 -9.40 5.75 8.03
N ASN A 33 -8.48 5.39 8.92
CA ASN A 33 -7.18 6.04 9.10
C ASN A 33 -6.11 5.60 8.09
N ILE A 34 -6.44 4.70 7.15
CA ILE A 34 -5.54 4.27 6.08
C ILE A 34 -5.97 4.93 4.76
N ARG A 35 -5.06 5.69 4.16
CA ARG A 35 -5.25 6.23 2.81
C ARG A 35 -4.94 5.14 1.79
N VAL A 36 -5.97 4.60 1.15
CA VAL A 36 -5.83 3.52 0.16
C VAL A 36 -5.78 4.10 -1.25
N ILE A 37 -4.77 3.69 -2.02
CA ILE A 37 -4.61 4.01 -3.43
C ILE A 37 -4.69 2.70 -4.21
N HIS A 38 -5.64 2.62 -5.12
CA HIS A 38 -5.83 1.41 -5.93
C HIS A 38 -5.01 1.50 -7.23
N ALA A 39 -4.22 0.47 -7.50
CA ALA A 39 -3.41 0.34 -8.72
C ALA A 39 -3.57 -1.07 -9.28
N SER A 40 -4.13 -1.19 -10.49
CA SER A 40 -4.53 -2.48 -11.09
C SER A 40 -3.40 -3.23 -11.80
N ASP A 41 -2.31 -2.55 -12.13
CA ASP A 41 -1.21 -3.09 -12.93
C ASP A 41 0.15 -2.56 -12.45
N ALA A 42 1.23 -3.13 -12.98
CA ALA A 42 2.59 -2.79 -12.58
C ALA A 42 2.93 -1.31 -12.89
N HIS A 43 2.43 -0.77 -14.01
CA HIS A 43 2.71 0.61 -14.41
C HIS A 43 2.05 1.61 -13.45
N SER A 44 0.75 1.45 -13.21
CA SER A 44 -0.02 2.29 -12.27
C SER A 44 0.53 2.17 -10.85
N MET A 45 0.96 0.98 -10.43
CA MET A 45 1.57 0.79 -9.11
C MET A 45 2.90 1.53 -8.98
N HIS A 46 3.75 1.44 -10.01
CA HIS A 46 5.01 2.17 -10.05
C HIS A 46 4.81 3.68 -10.01
N GLN A 47 3.88 4.23 -10.80
CA GLN A 47 3.56 5.66 -10.77
C GLN A 47 3.05 6.10 -9.39
N ALA A 48 2.08 5.36 -8.83
CA ALA A 48 1.51 5.67 -7.52
C ALA A 48 2.58 5.70 -6.41
N VAL A 49 3.55 4.78 -6.46
CA VAL A 49 4.67 4.76 -5.51
C VAL A 49 5.50 6.03 -5.66
N LEU A 50 5.95 6.35 -6.86
CA LEU A 50 6.81 7.52 -7.09
C LEU A 50 6.13 8.85 -6.71
N GLU A 51 4.82 8.95 -6.92
CA GLU A 51 4.04 10.13 -6.52
C GLU A 51 3.97 10.32 -5.00
N HIS A 52 4.02 9.23 -4.21
CA HIS A 52 3.73 9.29 -2.77
C HIS A 52 4.93 9.00 -1.86
N ILE A 53 6.05 8.52 -2.40
CA ILE A 53 7.19 8.04 -1.60
C ILE A 53 8.04 9.14 -0.97
N ASN A 54 8.13 10.32 -1.59
CA ASN A 54 9.08 11.37 -1.19
C ASN A 54 8.87 11.92 0.23
N ASN A 55 7.67 11.75 0.80
CA ASN A 55 7.29 12.28 2.12
C ASN A 55 7.00 11.17 3.13
N GLN A 56 7.49 9.94 2.89
CA GLN A 56 7.32 8.82 3.82
C GLN A 56 8.60 8.58 4.61
N ASP A 57 8.46 8.33 5.91
CA ASP A 57 9.58 7.93 6.76
C ASP A 57 9.99 6.46 6.53
N ILE A 58 9.03 5.61 6.14
CA ILE A 58 9.22 4.16 5.98
C ILE A 58 8.53 3.70 4.69
N PHE A 59 9.23 2.89 3.90
CA PHE A 59 8.68 2.21 2.72
C PHE A 59 8.75 0.69 2.88
N ILE A 60 7.61 0.01 2.72
CA ILE A 60 7.47 -1.45 2.85
C ILE A 60 6.97 -2.03 1.52
N SER A 61 7.87 -2.63 0.74
CA SER A 61 7.55 -3.21 -0.57
C SER A 61 7.19 -4.69 -0.45
N VAL A 62 5.91 -4.98 -0.24
CA VAL A 62 5.37 -6.35 -0.10
C VAL A 62 4.42 -6.76 -1.23
N ALA A 63 4.17 -5.85 -2.18
CA ALA A 63 3.38 -6.15 -3.36
C ALA A 63 4.13 -7.14 -4.26
N ALA A 64 3.45 -8.18 -4.72
CA ALA A 64 3.99 -9.07 -5.76
C ALA A 64 3.70 -8.45 -7.12
N VAL A 65 4.61 -7.59 -7.58
CA VAL A 65 4.52 -6.90 -8.88
C VAL A 65 5.04 -7.81 -9.99
N SER A 66 4.44 -7.73 -11.19
CA SER A 66 4.92 -8.49 -12.34
C SER A 66 6.32 -8.02 -12.76
N ASP A 67 7.20 -8.95 -13.08
CA ASP A 67 8.53 -8.65 -13.62
C ASP A 67 8.50 -8.38 -15.14
N TYR A 68 7.39 -8.71 -15.83
CA TYR A 68 7.14 -8.54 -17.26
C TYR A 68 5.68 -8.18 -17.57
#